data_AF-A0A7C1JL35-F1
#
_entry.id   AF-A0A7C1JL35-F1
#
_cell.length_a   1.000
_cell.length_b   1.000
_cell.length_c   1.000
_cell.angle_alpha   90.00
_cell.angle_beta   90.00
_cell.angle_gamma   90.00
#
_symmetry.space_group_name_H-M   'P 1'
#
loop_
_entity.id
_entity.type
_entity.pdbx_description
1 polymer ?
#
loop_
_entity_poly.entity_id
_entity_poly.type
_entity_poly.pdbx_seq_one_letter_code
_entity_poly.pdbx_strand_id
1 'polypeptide(L)'
;MIRRYRSTDLQKAIERIKEELGEDALIIETRSFRERSFGLLGREVVEILAVPGRNRTLERLSKPLLGIYRLLVEQGVCQEIVNSLLEGLRGKDLKDEREVLEEVAKIMLKNLPPTLNGNGKASGRIVVLLGQSGVGKTTTALKLSTLAKEKGKRVVIISLDSERIGSFELLKLYGKVLELEVELAFEAMELQKLLLKHREKDLIVVDTCSFPFLKREKLRSLLELKGRAEFYLLISATTREEEAFRIIKKLDEIPLRGIIFTKLDEASSFGPLFNLAVKANLPLSYFTTGPRVPEDIEKATKIRLVDLILNLSSRRLG
;
A
#
# COMPACT_ATOMS: atom_id res chain seq x y z
N MET A 1 11.68 2.04 -22.28
CA MET A 1 12.35 0.76 -22.61
C MET A 1 12.56 0.73 -24.11
N ILE A 2 13.81 0.63 -24.59
CA ILE A 2 14.14 0.60 -26.03
C ILE A 2 13.92 -0.84 -26.54
N ARG A 3 13.24 -1.02 -27.66
CA ARG A 3 13.04 -2.33 -28.32
C ARG A 3 13.70 -2.35 -29.70
N ARG A 4 14.17 -3.53 -30.10
CA ARG A 4 14.83 -3.79 -31.37
C ARG A 4 13.95 -4.65 -32.25
N TYR A 5 13.74 -4.22 -33.48
CA TYR A 5 12.97 -4.91 -34.51
C TYR A 5 13.86 -5.21 -35.70
N ARG A 6 13.71 -6.40 -36.29
CA ARG A 6 14.40 -6.81 -37.51
C ARG A 6 13.40 -7.29 -38.55
N SER A 7 13.55 -6.85 -39.78
CA SER A 7 12.68 -7.24 -40.89
C SER A 7 13.42 -7.10 -42.22
N THR A 8 13.04 -7.90 -43.21
CA THR A 8 13.46 -7.69 -44.61
C THR A 8 12.63 -6.63 -45.33
N ASP A 9 11.62 -6.08 -44.64
CA ASP A 9 10.68 -5.10 -45.16
C ASP A 9 10.47 -3.99 -44.13
N LEU A 10 10.83 -2.77 -44.50
CA LEU A 10 10.73 -1.57 -43.66
C LEU A 10 9.27 -1.26 -43.29
N GLN A 11 8.33 -1.40 -44.21
CA GLN A 11 6.92 -1.10 -43.94
C GLN A 11 6.35 -2.06 -42.89
N LYS A 12 6.61 -3.36 -43.05
CA LYS A 12 6.21 -4.37 -42.06
C LYS A 12 6.87 -4.16 -40.69
N ALA A 13 8.12 -3.70 -40.67
CA ALA A 13 8.80 -3.37 -39.42
C ALA A 13 8.11 -2.19 -38.71
N ILE A 14 7.73 -1.16 -39.47
CA ILE A 14 7.02 0.02 -38.94
C ILE A 14 5.62 -0.36 -38.45
N GLU A 15 4.86 -1.17 -39.18
CA GLU A 15 3.55 -1.67 -38.75
C GLU A 15 3.63 -2.40 -37.41
N ARG A 16 4.57 -3.34 -37.30
CA ARG A 16 4.78 -4.09 -36.05
C ARG A 16 5.22 -3.19 -34.88
N ILE A 17 6.04 -2.18 -35.16
CA ILE A 17 6.41 -1.17 -34.16
C ILE A 17 5.17 -0.40 -33.68
N LYS A 18 4.26 -0.02 -34.59
CA LYS A 18 3.03 0.69 -34.23
C LYS A 18 2.07 -0.18 -33.42
N GLU A 19 1.95 -1.46 -33.77
CA GLU A 19 1.15 -2.43 -33.00
C GLU A 19 1.70 -2.64 -31.58
N GLU A 20 3.02 -2.78 -31.44
CA GLU A 20 3.63 -3.11 -30.14
C GLU A 20 3.94 -1.88 -29.25
N LEU A 21 4.28 -0.73 -29.83
CA LEU A 21 4.72 0.48 -29.12
C LEU A 21 3.77 1.69 -29.28
N GLY A 22 2.70 1.53 -30.07
CA GLY A 22 1.72 2.57 -30.38
C GLY A 22 2.08 3.37 -31.65
N GLU A 23 1.06 3.99 -32.24
CA GLU A 23 1.16 4.80 -33.48
C GLU A 23 2.17 5.97 -33.43
N ASP A 24 2.63 6.34 -32.23
CA ASP A 24 3.58 7.44 -31.98
C ASP A 24 5.00 6.99 -31.69
N ALA A 25 5.29 5.69 -31.83
CA ALA A 25 6.60 5.14 -31.53
C ALA A 25 7.72 5.99 -32.15
N LEU A 26 8.66 6.44 -31.30
CA LEU A 26 9.81 7.19 -31.76
C LEU A 26 10.87 6.20 -32.23
N ILE A 27 11.19 6.27 -33.52
CA ILE A 27 12.31 5.55 -34.11
C ILE A 27 13.59 6.30 -33.73
N ILE A 28 14.44 5.66 -32.94
CA ILE A 28 15.72 6.21 -32.48
C ILE A 28 16.79 6.01 -33.56
N GLU A 29 16.83 4.81 -34.12
CA GLU A 29 17.88 4.42 -35.06
C GLU A 29 17.31 3.43 -36.07
N THR A 30 17.70 3.58 -37.33
CA THR A 30 17.41 2.64 -38.41
C THR A 30 18.70 2.34 -39.15
N ARG A 31 19.04 1.07 -39.29
CA ARG A 31 20.20 0.62 -40.05
C ARG A 31 19.85 -0.54 -40.96
N SER A 32 20.35 -0.49 -42.19
CA SER A 32 20.21 -1.57 -43.18
C SER A 32 21.55 -2.28 -43.34
N PHE A 33 21.52 -3.61 -43.35
CA PHE A 33 22.70 -4.42 -43.63
C PHE A 33 22.31 -5.68 -44.40
N ARG A 34 23.26 -6.21 -45.18
CA ARG A 34 23.06 -7.48 -45.88
C ARG A 34 23.46 -8.64 -44.98
N GLU A 35 22.47 -9.44 -44.61
CA GLU A 35 22.68 -10.68 -43.86
C GLU A 35 22.89 -11.83 -44.85
N ARG A 36 24.06 -12.48 -44.77
CA ARG A 36 24.38 -13.64 -45.60
C ARG A 36 23.77 -14.88 -44.96
N SER A 37 22.75 -15.46 -45.57
CA SER A 37 22.24 -16.78 -45.21
C SER A 37 22.94 -17.87 -46.02
N PHE A 38 22.91 -19.10 -45.51
CA PHE A 38 23.58 -20.28 -46.07
C PHE A 38 23.04 -20.57 -47.49
N GLY A 39 23.81 -20.20 -48.52
CA GLY A 39 23.51 -20.47 -49.94
C GLY A 39 23.08 -19.24 -50.74
N LEU A 40 24.05 -18.51 -51.31
CA LEU A 40 23.95 -17.71 -52.53
C LEU A 40 22.71 -16.79 -52.69
N LEU A 41 22.60 -15.77 -51.83
CA LEU A 41 22.09 -14.40 -52.10
C LEU A 41 21.89 -13.71 -50.74
N GLY A 42 22.66 -12.65 -50.46
CA GLY A 42 22.50 -11.88 -49.22
C GLY A 42 21.15 -11.16 -49.23
N ARG A 43 20.36 -11.28 -48.16
CA ARG A 43 19.11 -10.54 -48.02
C ARG A 43 19.38 -9.24 -47.27
N GLU A 44 18.79 -8.17 -47.76
CA GLU A 44 18.83 -6.89 -47.06
C GLU A 44 17.86 -6.93 -45.88
N VAL A 45 18.39 -6.66 -44.69
CA VAL A 45 17.65 -6.65 -43.43
C VAL A 45 17.76 -5.25 -42.85
N VAL A 46 16.63 -4.72 -42.42
CA VAL A 46 16.53 -3.47 -41.67
C VAL A 46 16.39 -3.81 -40.19
N GLU A 47 17.24 -3.19 -39.37
CA GLU A 47 17.11 -3.19 -37.92
C GLU A 47 16.70 -1.80 -37.44
N ILE A 48 15.66 -1.75 -36.60
CA ILE A 48 15.07 -0.52 -36.08
C ILE A 48 15.09 -0.58 -34.55
N LEU A 49 15.63 0.46 -33.92
CA LEU A 49 15.47 0.72 -32.50
C LEU A 49 14.34 1.72 -32.29
N ALA A 50 13.33 1.34 -31.51
CA ALA A 50 12.17 2.18 -31.24
C ALA A 50 11.83 2.22 -29.74
N VAL A 51 11.26 3.34 -29.32
CA VAL A 51 10.66 3.53 -27.99
C VAL A 51 9.20 3.93 -28.13
N PRO A 52 8.34 3.60 -27.14
CA PRO A 52 6.99 4.14 -27.10
C PRO A 52 7.00 5.66 -27.28
N GLY A 53 6.09 6.17 -28.10
CA GLY A 53 5.92 7.60 -28.30
C GLY A 53 5.53 8.33 -27.02
N ARG A 54 5.69 9.66 -27.01
CA ARG A 54 5.08 10.48 -25.95
C ARG A 54 3.60 10.12 -25.86
N ASN A 55 3.10 9.93 -24.64
CA ASN A 55 1.77 9.43 -24.37
C ASN A 55 0.72 10.36 -25.03
N ARG A 56 0.22 10.04 -26.24
CA ARG A 56 -0.77 10.83 -27.03
C ARG A 56 -2.01 11.21 -26.21
N THR A 57 -2.28 10.44 -25.15
CA THR A 57 -3.24 10.75 -24.10
C THR A 57 -3.06 12.19 -23.59
N LEU A 58 -1.85 12.61 -23.26
CA LEU A 58 -1.52 13.92 -22.70
C LEU A 58 -1.84 15.09 -23.64
N GLU A 59 -1.61 14.91 -24.94
CA GLU A 59 -1.87 15.94 -25.96
C GLU A 59 -3.37 16.13 -26.23
N ARG A 60 -4.19 15.13 -25.86
CA ARG A 60 -5.65 15.15 -25.99
C ARG A 60 -6.37 15.58 -24.70
N LEU A 61 -5.66 15.71 -23.57
CA LEU A 61 -6.27 16.15 -22.32
C LEU A 61 -6.58 17.65 -22.42
N SER A 62 -7.78 18.03 -21.96
CA SER A 62 -8.08 19.44 -21.70
C SER A 62 -7.10 20.00 -20.65
N LYS A 63 -6.84 21.32 -20.69
CA LYS A 63 -5.94 21.98 -19.72
C LYS A 63 -6.30 21.64 -18.26
N PRO A 64 -7.58 21.68 -17.83
CA PRO A 64 -7.98 21.25 -16.48
C PRO A 64 -7.56 19.82 -16.15
N LEU A 65 -7.73 18.89 -17.09
CA LEU A 65 -7.43 17.48 -16.89
C LEU A 65 -5.93 17.19 -16.85
N LEU A 66 -5.13 17.95 -17.60
CA LEU A 66 -3.68 17.85 -17.59
C LEU A 66 -3.07 18.22 -16.22
N GLY A 67 -3.64 19.22 -15.53
CA GLY A 67 -3.21 19.59 -14.18
C GLY A 67 -3.41 18.47 -13.18
N ILE A 68 -4.61 17.88 -13.17
CA ILE A 68 -4.93 16.75 -12.28
C ILE A 68 -4.14 15.49 -12.64
N TYR A 69 -3.92 15.22 -13.92
CA TYR A 69 -3.04 14.12 -14.35
C TYR A 69 -1.63 14.26 -13.76
N ARG A 70 -1.01 15.45 -13.87
CA ARG A 70 0.33 15.70 -13.35
C ARG A 70 0.38 15.51 -11.84
N LEU A 71 -0.60 16.04 -11.11
CA LEU A 71 -0.72 15.85 -9.66
C LEU A 71 -0.75 14.37 -9.28
N LEU A 72 -1.58 13.56 -9.95
CA LEU A 72 -1.70 12.12 -9.67
C LEU A 72 -0.37 11.39 -9.93
N VAL A 73 0.31 11.72 -11.03
CA VAL A 73 1.62 11.13 -11.37
C VAL A 73 2.70 11.55 -10.39
N GLU A 74 2.76 12.82 -10.01
CA GLU A 74 3.69 13.36 -9.01
C GLU A 74 3.48 12.73 -7.62
N GLN A 75 2.22 12.45 -7.26
CA GLN A 75 1.89 11.71 -6.04
C GLN A 75 2.24 10.22 -6.13
N GLY A 76 2.67 9.71 -7.28
CA GLY A 76 3.01 8.30 -7.47
C GLY A 76 1.81 7.37 -7.66
N VAL A 77 0.66 7.89 -8.10
CA VAL A 77 -0.46 7.03 -8.53
C VAL A 77 -0.05 6.33 -9.83
N CYS A 78 -0.11 5.00 -9.85
CA CYS A 78 0.39 4.23 -10.99
C CYS A 78 -0.44 4.47 -12.26
N GLN A 79 0.22 4.39 -13.42
CA GLN A 79 -0.38 4.74 -14.71
C GLN A 79 -1.67 3.97 -15.02
N GLU A 80 -1.73 2.69 -14.62
CA GLU A 80 -2.91 1.84 -14.78
C GLU A 80 -4.14 2.46 -14.09
N ILE A 81 -3.96 2.93 -12.85
CA ILE A 81 -5.02 3.55 -12.08
C ILE A 81 -5.34 4.94 -12.63
N VAL A 82 -4.33 5.73 -13.00
CA VAL A 82 -4.55 7.03 -13.66
C VAL A 82 -5.39 6.87 -14.93
N ASN A 83 -5.07 5.91 -15.79
CA ASN A 83 -5.82 5.62 -17.00
C ASN A 83 -7.27 5.23 -16.67
N SER A 84 -7.49 4.37 -15.67
CA SER A 84 -8.82 4.00 -15.21
C SER A 84 -9.63 5.20 -14.71
N LEU A 85 -8.99 6.14 -13.99
CA LEU A 85 -9.63 7.38 -13.55
C LEU A 85 -10.03 8.24 -14.76
N LEU A 86 -9.13 8.43 -15.73
CA LEU A 86 -9.39 9.20 -16.95
C LEU A 86 -10.52 8.59 -17.79
N GLU A 87 -10.60 7.27 -17.87
CA GLU A 87 -11.70 6.57 -18.54
C GLU A 87 -13.04 6.84 -17.85
N GLY A 88 -13.07 6.87 -16.51
CA GLY A 88 -14.25 7.22 -15.73
C GLY A 88 -14.75 8.66 -15.92
N LEU A 89 -13.92 9.54 -16.50
CA LEU A 89 -14.29 10.92 -16.86
C LEU A 89 -14.82 11.05 -18.30
N ARG A 90 -14.67 10.02 -19.15
CA ARG A 90 -15.09 10.10 -20.55
C ARG A 90 -16.59 10.41 -20.66
N GLY A 91 -16.93 11.33 -21.56
CA GLY A 91 -18.31 11.74 -21.81
C GLY A 91 -18.90 12.68 -20.75
N LYS A 92 -18.12 13.11 -19.75
CA LYS A 92 -18.52 14.15 -18.80
C LYS A 92 -18.13 15.52 -19.32
N ASP A 93 -19.07 16.45 -19.31
CA ASP A 93 -18.82 17.86 -19.63
C ASP A 93 -18.27 18.56 -18.38
N LEU A 94 -16.94 18.55 -18.25
CA LEU A 94 -16.21 19.13 -17.10
C LEU A 94 -15.55 20.44 -17.54
N LYS A 95 -16.01 21.55 -16.96
CA LYS A 95 -15.73 22.91 -17.47
C LYS A 95 -14.44 23.50 -16.92
N ASP A 96 -14.07 23.14 -15.70
CA ASP A 96 -12.90 23.68 -15.01
C ASP A 96 -12.17 22.63 -14.16
N GLU A 97 -11.02 23.02 -13.58
CA GLU A 97 -10.18 22.12 -12.78
C GLU A 97 -10.89 21.65 -11.51
N ARG A 98 -11.78 22.46 -10.94
CA ARG A 98 -12.51 22.09 -9.73
C ARG A 98 -13.52 20.98 -10.02
N GLU A 99 -14.29 21.10 -11.10
CA GLU A 99 -15.22 20.04 -11.53
C GLU A 99 -14.47 18.74 -11.83
N VAL A 100 -13.30 18.82 -12.50
CA VAL A 100 -12.45 17.64 -12.74
C VAL A 100 -11.96 17.04 -11.43
N LEU A 101 -11.46 17.85 -10.50
CA LEU A 101 -10.96 17.41 -9.20
C LEU A 101 -12.04 16.72 -8.37
N GLU A 102 -13.23 17.31 -8.30
CA GLU A 102 -14.39 16.75 -7.60
C GLU A 102 -14.78 15.39 -8.19
N GLU A 103 -14.78 15.28 -9.53
CA GLU A 103 -15.15 14.04 -10.19
C GLU A 103 -14.08 12.94 -10.04
N VAL A 104 -12.80 13.31 -10.15
CA VAL A 104 -11.68 12.40 -9.84
C VAL A 104 -11.75 11.92 -8.40
N ALA A 105 -12.00 12.82 -7.43
CA ALA A 105 -12.15 12.45 -6.03
C ALA A 105 -13.29 11.44 -5.83
N LYS A 106 -14.46 11.65 -6.47
CA LYS A 106 -15.58 10.70 -6.41
C LYS A 106 -15.19 9.33 -6.95
N ILE A 107 -14.51 9.25 -8.10
CA ILE A 107 -14.07 7.99 -8.69
C ILE A 107 -13.04 7.30 -7.78
N MET A 108 -12.07 8.05 -7.24
CA MET A 108 -11.09 7.52 -6.27
C MET A 108 -11.75 6.95 -5.02
N LEU A 109 -12.73 7.65 -4.44
CA LEU A 109 -13.49 7.18 -3.27
C LEU A 109 -14.27 5.88 -3.56
N LYS A 110 -14.82 5.76 -4.77
CA LYS A 110 -15.54 4.57 -5.22
C LYS A 110 -14.62 3.36 -5.35
N ASN A 111 -13.40 3.56 -5.85
CA ASN A 111 -12.42 2.50 -6.09
C ASN A 111 -11.69 2.02 -4.83
N LEU A 112 -11.74 2.78 -3.72
CA LEU A 112 -11.12 2.37 -2.47
C LEU A 112 -11.89 1.26 -1.75
N PRO A 113 -11.19 0.35 -1.03
CA PRO A 113 -11.82 -0.66 -0.18
C PRO A 113 -12.58 -0.01 0.99
N PRO A 114 -13.50 -0.73 1.65
CA PRO A 114 -14.22 -0.21 2.81
C PRO A 114 -13.29 0.13 3.97
N THR A 115 -13.75 0.99 4.88
CA THR A 115 -13.04 1.31 6.12
C THR A 115 -13.62 0.54 7.27
N LEU A 116 -12.80 0.25 8.29
CA LEU A 116 -13.23 -0.50 9.45
C LEU A 116 -13.74 0.42 10.52
N ASN A 117 -15.05 0.44 10.67
CA ASN A 117 -15.72 1.08 11.80
C ASN A 117 -15.59 0.12 12.98
N GLY A 118 -14.94 0.58 14.06
CA GLY A 118 -14.47 -0.20 15.22
C GLY A 118 -15.53 -0.88 16.09
N ASN A 119 -16.54 -1.49 15.51
CA ASN A 119 -17.55 -2.32 16.17
C ASN A 119 -16.98 -3.74 16.38
N GLY A 120 -15.94 -3.84 17.22
CA GLY A 120 -15.43 -5.13 17.68
C GLY A 120 -16.27 -5.67 18.84
N LYS A 121 -16.01 -6.93 19.23
CA LYS A 121 -16.63 -7.55 20.41
C LYS A 121 -16.50 -6.65 21.65
N ALA A 122 -17.52 -6.68 22.52
CA ALA A 122 -17.55 -5.88 23.75
C ALA A 122 -16.44 -6.25 24.75
N SER A 123 -16.02 -7.53 24.75
CA SER A 123 -14.90 -8.08 25.55
C SER A 123 -14.18 -9.20 24.80
N GLY A 124 -12.92 -9.48 25.15
CA GLY A 124 -12.10 -10.54 24.56
C GLY A 124 -11.69 -10.29 23.10
N ARG A 125 -11.64 -9.02 22.66
CA ARG A 125 -11.18 -8.68 21.31
C ARG A 125 -9.67 -8.86 21.22
N ILE A 126 -9.21 -9.73 20.33
CA ILE A 126 -7.77 -9.97 20.09
C ILE A 126 -7.36 -9.30 18.79
N VAL A 127 -6.38 -8.40 18.87
CA VAL A 127 -5.80 -7.69 17.72
C VAL A 127 -4.36 -8.14 17.55
N VAL A 128 -4.00 -8.64 16.37
CA VAL A 128 -2.63 -9.08 16.05
C VAL A 128 -2.03 -8.13 15.03
N LEU A 129 -0.88 -7.54 15.34
CA LEU A 129 -0.19 -6.58 14.49
C LEU A 129 0.97 -7.24 13.74
N LEU A 130 0.89 -7.28 12.41
CA LEU A 130 1.86 -7.92 11.52
C LEU A 130 2.55 -6.88 10.64
N GLY A 131 3.80 -7.13 10.26
CA GLY A 131 4.53 -6.24 9.36
C GLY A 131 6.05 -6.34 9.47
N GLN A 132 6.75 -5.64 8.59
CA GLN A 132 8.22 -5.64 8.52
C GLN A 132 8.89 -4.94 9.70
N SER A 133 10.22 -5.02 9.75
CA SER A 133 11.00 -4.30 10.75
C SER A 133 10.84 -2.80 10.58
N GLY A 134 10.74 -2.07 11.68
CA GLY A 134 10.67 -0.61 11.67
C GLY A 134 9.34 0.00 11.22
N VAL A 135 8.34 -0.77 10.77
CA VAL A 135 7.05 -0.21 10.31
C VAL A 135 6.16 0.36 11.42
N GLY A 136 6.57 0.26 12.70
CA GLY A 136 5.84 0.85 13.83
C GLY A 136 4.82 -0.06 14.52
N LYS A 137 5.00 -1.38 14.52
CA LYS A 137 4.12 -2.35 15.24
C LYS A 137 3.99 -2.04 16.72
N THR A 138 5.11 -2.00 17.45
CA THR A 138 5.15 -1.72 18.89
C THR A 138 4.54 -0.36 19.24
N THR A 139 4.89 0.70 18.49
CA THR A 139 4.31 2.04 18.69
C THR A 139 2.80 2.05 18.42
N THR A 140 2.35 1.32 17.39
CA THR A 140 0.92 1.18 17.09
C THR A 140 0.21 0.37 18.17
N ALA A 141 0.84 -0.66 18.76
CA ALA A 141 0.30 -1.42 19.87
C ALA A 141 0.05 -0.52 21.09
N LEU A 142 1.03 0.34 21.43
CA LEU A 142 0.89 1.35 22.49
C LEU A 142 -0.25 2.32 22.19
N LYS A 143 -0.28 2.89 20.97
CA LYS A 143 -1.33 3.83 20.52
C LYS A 143 -2.74 3.26 20.64
N LEU A 144 -2.97 2.06 20.09
CA LEU A 144 -4.27 1.40 20.14
C LEU A 144 -4.67 1.05 21.58
N SER A 145 -3.70 0.62 22.39
CA SER A 145 -3.94 0.24 23.78
C SER A 145 -4.28 1.45 24.65
N THR A 146 -3.55 2.56 24.51
CA THR A 146 -3.83 3.80 25.23
C THR A 146 -5.17 4.39 24.81
N LEU A 147 -5.49 4.46 23.51
CA LEU A 147 -6.82 4.91 23.03
C LEU A 147 -7.98 4.08 23.58
N ALA A 148 -7.78 2.77 23.74
CA ALA A 148 -8.79 1.90 24.32
C ALA A 148 -8.91 2.14 25.84
N LYS A 149 -7.77 2.27 26.54
CA LYS A 149 -7.73 2.58 27.97
C LYS A 149 -8.40 3.91 28.30
N GLU A 150 -8.16 4.97 27.52
CA GLU A 150 -8.80 6.28 27.68
C GLU A 150 -10.33 6.21 27.53
N LYS A 151 -10.84 5.18 26.83
CA LYS A 151 -12.27 4.87 26.72
C LYS A 151 -12.77 3.94 27.83
N GLY A 152 -12.01 3.78 28.91
CA GLY A 152 -12.33 2.94 30.06
C GLY A 152 -12.21 1.45 29.80
N LYS A 153 -11.54 1.01 28.71
CA LYS A 153 -11.36 -0.41 28.41
C LYS A 153 -10.18 -1.00 29.19
N ARG A 154 -10.33 -2.23 29.67
CA ARG A 154 -9.24 -3.02 30.25
C ARG A 154 -8.42 -3.62 29.12
N VAL A 155 -7.14 -3.26 29.07
CA VAL A 155 -6.24 -3.66 27.97
C VAL A 155 -5.05 -4.45 28.51
N VAL A 156 -4.50 -5.33 27.68
CA VAL A 156 -3.17 -5.93 27.86
C VAL A 156 -2.45 -5.98 26.51
N ILE A 157 -1.14 -5.75 26.52
CA ILE A 157 -0.26 -5.97 25.38
C ILE A 157 0.51 -7.28 25.62
N ILE A 158 0.52 -8.17 24.63
CA ILE A 158 1.35 -9.37 24.63
C ILE A 158 2.40 -9.22 23.54
N SER A 159 3.68 -9.18 23.90
CA SER A 159 4.77 -9.17 22.93
C SER A 159 5.17 -10.60 22.55
N LEU A 160 5.38 -10.82 21.26
CA LEU A 160 6.07 -12.00 20.71
C LEU A 160 7.49 -11.67 20.23
N ASP A 161 7.97 -10.43 20.42
CA ASP A 161 9.31 -10.00 20.04
C ASP A 161 10.34 -10.33 21.13
N SER A 162 10.60 -11.63 21.29
CA SER A 162 11.51 -12.18 22.31
C SER A 162 12.98 -12.22 21.88
N GLU A 163 13.29 -11.97 20.60
CA GLU A 163 14.64 -12.14 20.04
C GLU A 163 15.42 -10.84 19.91
N ARG A 164 14.73 -9.69 19.87
CA ARG A 164 15.36 -8.39 19.75
C ARG A 164 15.74 -7.86 21.13
N ILE A 165 17.04 -7.87 21.41
CA ILE A 165 17.63 -7.38 22.66
C ILE A 165 17.08 -5.99 23.00
N GLY A 166 16.54 -5.82 24.21
CA GLY A 166 16.03 -4.55 24.72
C GLY A 166 14.64 -4.14 24.22
N SER A 167 14.06 -4.83 23.23
CA SER A 167 12.77 -4.45 22.62
C SER A 167 11.63 -4.60 23.64
N PHE A 168 11.63 -5.72 24.37
CA PHE A 168 10.62 -5.99 25.39
C PHE A 168 10.77 -5.07 26.61
N GLU A 169 12.00 -4.83 27.07
CA GLU A 169 12.27 -3.93 28.20
C GLU A 169 11.80 -2.51 27.91
N LEU A 170 12.03 -2.04 26.67
CA LEU A 170 11.54 -0.74 26.22
C LEU A 170 10.01 -0.69 26.18
N LEU A 171 9.37 -1.71 25.60
CA LEU A 171 7.91 -1.81 25.59
C LEU A 171 7.33 -1.85 27.01
N LYS A 172 7.97 -2.58 27.93
CA LYS A 172 7.56 -2.66 29.34
C LYS A 172 7.74 -1.33 30.07
N LEU A 173 8.79 -0.57 29.76
CA LEU A 173 9.00 0.78 30.30
C LEU A 173 7.89 1.73 29.82
N TYR A 174 7.60 1.75 28.51
CA TYR A 174 6.48 2.54 27.98
C TYR A 174 5.14 2.09 28.57
N GLY A 175 4.93 0.78 28.71
CA GLY A 175 3.76 0.22 29.36
C GLY A 175 3.61 0.72 30.79
N LYS A 176 4.68 0.78 31.57
CA LYS A 176 4.65 1.36 32.93
C LYS A 176 4.27 2.84 32.92
N VAL A 177 4.86 3.64 32.03
CA VAL A 177 4.57 5.09 31.91
C VAL A 177 3.11 5.34 31.51
N LEU A 178 2.59 4.54 30.59
CA LEU A 178 1.21 4.63 30.10
C LEU A 178 0.23 3.82 30.96
N GLU A 179 0.72 3.20 32.04
CA GLU A 179 -0.04 2.32 32.94
C GLU A 179 -0.85 1.27 32.16
N LEU A 180 -0.19 0.60 31.22
CA LEU A 180 -0.68 -0.54 30.44
C LEU A 180 -0.02 -1.82 30.96
N GLU A 181 -0.83 -2.89 31.05
CA GLU A 181 -0.30 -4.22 31.35
C GLU A 181 0.42 -4.79 30.12
N VAL A 182 1.66 -5.24 30.30
CA VAL A 182 2.50 -5.78 29.23
C VAL A 182 3.07 -7.13 29.66
N GLU A 183 2.88 -8.13 28.81
CA GLU A 183 3.35 -9.51 29.01
C GLU A 183 4.24 -9.95 27.82
N LEU A 184 5.14 -10.89 28.07
CA LEU A 184 5.99 -11.51 27.06
C LEU A 184 5.60 -12.97 26.88
N ALA A 185 5.46 -13.41 25.63
CA ALA A 185 5.44 -14.83 25.29
C ALA A 185 6.67 -15.18 24.45
N PHE A 186 7.53 -16.04 25.00
CA PHE A 186 8.69 -16.58 24.32
C PHE A 186 8.28 -17.64 23.29
N GLU A 187 7.27 -18.44 23.63
CA GLU A 187 6.83 -19.59 22.84
C GLU A 187 5.33 -19.58 22.50
N ALA A 188 4.95 -20.38 21.50
CA ALA A 188 3.57 -20.57 21.05
C ALA A 188 2.62 -20.96 22.19
N MET A 189 3.04 -21.87 23.08
CA MET A 189 2.22 -22.34 24.19
C MET A 189 1.96 -21.22 25.22
N GLU A 190 2.93 -20.33 25.43
CA GLU A 190 2.79 -19.21 26.35
C GLU A 190 1.79 -18.17 25.83
N LEU A 191 1.76 -17.91 24.52
CA LEU A 191 0.74 -17.05 23.92
C LEU A 191 -0.67 -17.58 24.25
N GLN A 192 -0.93 -18.87 24.05
CA GLN A 192 -2.24 -19.46 24.35
C GLN A 192 -2.60 -19.34 25.84
N LYS A 193 -1.64 -19.57 26.75
CA LYS A 193 -1.83 -19.39 28.20
C LYS A 193 -2.17 -17.94 28.56
N LEU A 194 -1.45 -16.97 28.00
CA LEU A 194 -1.70 -15.54 28.25
C LEU A 194 -3.06 -15.09 27.69
N LEU A 195 -3.43 -15.56 26.49
CA LEU A 195 -4.76 -15.29 25.93
C LEU A 195 -5.88 -15.82 26.83
N LEU A 196 -5.71 -17.01 27.41
CA LEU A 196 -6.67 -17.58 28.35
C LEU A 196 -6.70 -16.83 29.69
N LYS A 197 -5.52 -16.42 30.20
CA LYS A 197 -5.35 -15.63 31.43
C LYS A 197 -6.06 -14.28 31.31
N HIS A 198 -5.95 -13.63 30.16
CA HIS A 198 -6.46 -12.29 29.93
C HIS A 198 -7.77 -12.22 29.16
N ARG A 199 -8.50 -13.34 28.99
CA ARG A 199 -9.74 -13.40 28.20
C ARG A 199 -10.84 -12.41 28.66
N GLU A 200 -10.82 -12.03 29.93
CA GLU A 200 -11.76 -11.06 30.52
C GLU A 200 -11.40 -9.61 30.19
N LYS A 201 -10.20 -9.34 29.64
CA LYS A 201 -9.83 -8.00 29.16
C LYS A 201 -10.68 -7.65 27.95
N ASP A 202 -10.95 -6.36 27.81
CA ASP A 202 -11.78 -5.89 26.71
C ASP A 202 -11.02 -5.87 25.38
N LEU A 203 -9.70 -5.64 25.45
CA LEU A 203 -8.78 -5.66 24.32
C LEU A 203 -7.47 -6.36 24.70
N ILE A 204 -7.04 -7.29 23.86
CA ILE A 204 -5.72 -7.91 23.89
C ILE A 204 -5.00 -7.51 22.60
N VAL A 205 -3.87 -6.80 22.70
CA VAL A 205 -3.05 -6.43 21.55
C VAL A 205 -1.80 -7.29 21.50
N VAL A 206 -1.62 -8.05 20.43
CA VAL A 206 -0.45 -8.90 20.20
C VAL A 206 0.53 -8.16 19.29
N ASP A 207 1.65 -7.70 19.87
CA ASP A 207 2.77 -7.10 19.15
C ASP A 207 3.71 -8.21 18.66
N THR A 208 3.76 -8.45 17.35
CA THR A 208 4.57 -9.55 16.81
C THR A 208 6.00 -9.12 16.49
N CYS A 209 6.92 -10.09 16.45
CA CYS A 209 8.20 -9.86 15.81
C CYS A 209 8.02 -9.53 14.31
N SER A 210 9.06 -8.96 13.71
CA SER A 210 9.03 -8.46 12.34
C SER A 210 9.18 -9.58 11.30
N PHE A 211 8.56 -9.47 10.14
CA PHE A 211 8.91 -10.34 9.00
C PHE A 211 10.31 -9.99 8.47
N PRO A 212 11.12 -10.98 8.02
CA PRO A 212 10.85 -12.42 7.94
C PRO A 212 11.15 -13.22 9.23
N PHE A 213 11.46 -12.57 10.36
CA PHE A 213 11.85 -13.21 11.62
C PHE A 213 10.70 -13.91 12.37
N LEU A 214 9.47 -13.86 11.85
CA LEU A 214 8.37 -14.67 12.34
C LEU A 214 8.60 -16.14 11.96
N LYS A 215 9.25 -16.88 12.86
CA LYS A 215 9.51 -18.32 12.73
C LYS A 215 8.21 -19.12 12.55
N ARG A 216 8.31 -20.29 11.90
CA ARG A 216 7.17 -21.18 11.59
C ARG A 216 6.33 -21.53 12.82
N GLU A 217 6.94 -21.72 13.98
CA GLU A 217 6.25 -22.06 15.23
C GLU A 217 5.35 -20.93 15.72
N LYS A 218 5.87 -19.70 15.78
CA LYS A 218 5.09 -18.51 16.14
C LYS A 218 4.00 -18.24 15.10
N LEU A 219 4.29 -18.42 13.81
CA LEU A 219 3.29 -18.32 12.75
C LEU A 219 2.15 -19.34 12.94
N ARG A 220 2.45 -20.61 13.24
CA ARG A 220 1.42 -21.63 13.54
C ARG A 220 0.54 -21.23 14.72
N SER A 221 1.15 -20.75 15.80
CA SER A 221 0.41 -20.25 16.97
C SER A 221 -0.54 -19.10 16.62
N LEU A 222 -0.11 -18.19 15.76
CA LEU A 222 -0.98 -17.14 15.24
C LEU A 222 -2.11 -17.70 14.37
N LEU A 223 -1.83 -18.69 13.51
CA LEU A 223 -2.85 -19.31 12.67
C LEU A 223 -3.94 -20.04 13.47
N GLU A 224 -3.62 -20.57 14.66
CA GLU A 224 -4.62 -21.14 15.60
C GLU A 224 -5.64 -20.10 16.09
N LEU A 225 -5.33 -18.80 15.99
CA LEU A 225 -6.23 -17.71 16.34
C LEU A 225 -7.18 -17.32 15.20
N LYS A 226 -7.12 -17.99 14.05
CA LYS A 226 -8.03 -17.77 12.92
C LYS A 226 -9.50 -17.87 13.37
N GLY A 227 -10.30 -16.85 13.02
CA GLY A 227 -11.70 -16.73 13.44
C GLY A 227 -11.92 -16.22 14.87
N ARG A 228 -10.86 -16.07 15.67
CA ARG A 228 -10.91 -15.52 17.04
C ARG A 228 -10.22 -14.16 17.14
N ALA A 229 -9.17 -13.93 16.36
CA ALA A 229 -8.39 -12.71 16.32
C ALA A 229 -8.57 -11.92 15.02
N GLU A 230 -8.36 -10.60 15.12
CA GLU A 230 -8.31 -9.67 14.01
C GLU A 230 -6.85 -9.39 13.64
N PHE A 231 -6.42 -9.84 12.45
CA PHE A 231 -5.05 -9.65 11.97
C PHE A 231 -4.94 -8.37 11.15
N TYR A 232 -4.06 -7.47 11.55
CA TYR A 232 -3.81 -6.22 10.85
C TYR A 232 -2.40 -6.21 10.29
N LEU A 233 -2.28 -5.95 8.99
CA LEU A 233 -1.01 -5.69 8.34
C LEU A 233 -0.66 -4.21 8.48
N LEU A 234 0.52 -3.91 8.99
CA LEU A 234 1.09 -2.56 9.04
C LEU A 234 2.06 -2.37 7.88
N ILE A 235 1.85 -1.32 7.11
CA ILE A 235 2.73 -0.88 6.02
C ILE A 235 3.09 0.59 6.26
N SER A 236 4.39 0.90 6.24
CA SER A 236 4.86 2.28 6.34
C SER A 236 4.48 3.05 5.07
N ALA A 237 4.14 4.33 5.21
CA ALA A 237 3.90 5.23 4.08
C ALA A 237 5.13 5.35 3.16
N THR A 238 6.32 5.05 3.69
CA THR A 238 7.60 5.02 2.98
C THR A 238 7.97 3.65 2.39
N THR A 239 7.16 2.61 2.61
CA THR A 239 7.40 1.28 2.04
C THR A 239 7.14 1.31 0.54
N ARG A 240 8.10 0.81 -0.25
CA ARG A 240 7.94 0.63 -1.69
C ARG A 240 6.76 -0.29 -2.01
N GLU A 241 5.98 0.05 -3.04
CA GLU A 241 4.79 -0.70 -3.46
C GLU A 241 5.10 -2.19 -3.71
N GLU A 242 6.21 -2.49 -4.40
CA GLU A 242 6.60 -3.89 -4.69
C GLU A 242 6.89 -4.70 -3.42
N GLU A 243 7.45 -4.05 -2.40
CA GLU A 243 7.73 -4.70 -1.12
C GLU A 243 6.44 -4.96 -0.35
N ALA A 244 5.51 -4.00 -0.35
CA ALA A 244 4.21 -4.18 0.27
C ALA A 244 3.45 -5.39 -0.32
N PHE A 245 3.39 -5.53 -1.64
CA PHE A 245 2.79 -6.70 -2.27
C PHE A 245 3.52 -8.01 -1.97
N ARG A 246 4.86 -7.98 -1.90
CA ARG A 246 5.66 -9.14 -1.52
C ARG A 246 5.32 -9.60 -0.10
N ILE A 247 5.12 -8.69 0.84
CA ILE A 247 4.69 -9.01 2.20
C ILE A 247 3.29 -9.60 2.18
N ILE A 248 2.32 -8.95 1.53
CA ILE A 248 0.94 -9.45 1.44
C ILE A 248 0.91 -10.89 0.91
N LYS A 249 1.64 -11.17 -0.18
CA LYS A 249 1.75 -12.51 -0.75
C LYS A 249 2.36 -13.53 0.21
N LYS A 250 3.31 -13.14 1.05
CA LYS A 250 3.90 -14.03 2.07
C LYS A 250 2.93 -14.32 3.23
N LEU A 251 1.90 -13.50 3.41
CA LEU A 251 0.91 -13.62 4.48
C LEU A 251 -0.43 -14.19 3.98
N ASP A 252 -0.46 -14.78 2.79
CA ASP A 252 -1.69 -15.27 2.16
C ASP A 252 -2.47 -16.28 3.02
N GLU A 253 -1.77 -17.06 3.86
CA GLU A 253 -2.40 -18.00 4.80
C GLU A 253 -3.06 -17.30 6.01
N ILE A 254 -2.66 -16.07 6.33
CA ILE A 254 -3.19 -15.29 7.45
C ILE A 254 -4.42 -14.52 6.99
N PRO A 255 -5.58 -14.67 7.66
CA PRO A 255 -6.80 -13.96 7.30
C PRO A 255 -6.72 -12.48 7.72
N LEU A 256 -6.05 -11.66 6.92
CA LEU A 256 -5.90 -10.23 7.18
C LEU A 256 -7.28 -9.56 7.23
N ARG A 257 -7.60 -8.97 8.38
CA ARG A 257 -8.82 -8.20 8.64
C ARG A 257 -8.81 -6.86 7.91
N GLY A 258 -7.61 -6.26 7.80
CA GLY A 258 -7.39 -4.96 7.19
C GLY A 258 -5.94 -4.49 7.29
N ILE A 259 -5.69 -3.29 6.78
CA ILE A 259 -4.39 -2.63 6.74
C ILE A 259 -4.36 -1.38 7.61
N ILE A 260 -3.22 -1.12 8.24
CA ILE A 260 -2.89 0.12 8.95
C ILE A 260 -1.72 0.75 8.21
N PHE A 261 -1.89 1.97 7.71
CA PHE A 261 -0.77 2.73 7.16
C PHE A 261 -0.10 3.52 8.27
N THR A 262 1.22 3.42 8.37
CA THR A 262 1.99 4.08 9.43
C THR A 262 2.92 5.14 8.87
N LYS A 263 3.41 6.03 9.74
CA LYS A 263 4.46 7.00 9.41
C LYS A 263 4.08 7.94 8.25
N LEU A 264 2.82 8.36 8.20
CA LEU A 264 2.35 9.29 7.17
C LEU A 264 3.12 10.62 7.20
N ASP A 265 3.63 11.00 8.37
CA ASP A 265 4.49 12.16 8.60
C ASP A 265 5.89 12.04 7.96
N GLU A 266 6.34 10.82 7.63
CA GLU A 266 7.65 10.58 7.00
C GLU A 266 7.55 10.49 5.47
N ALA A 267 6.35 10.48 4.89
CA ALA A 267 6.15 10.29 3.45
C ALA A 267 6.08 11.61 2.68
N SER A 268 6.73 11.64 1.52
CA SER A 268 6.69 12.77 0.58
C SER A 268 5.54 12.69 -0.44
N SER A 269 4.91 11.52 -0.58
CA SER A 269 3.79 11.28 -1.49
C SER A 269 2.95 10.11 -1.01
N PHE A 270 1.68 10.07 -1.40
CA PHE A 270 0.70 9.09 -0.88
C PHE A 270 0.05 8.20 -1.95
N GLY A 271 0.39 8.39 -3.24
CA GLY A 271 -0.09 7.55 -4.33
C GLY A 271 0.23 6.05 -4.17
N PRO A 272 1.42 5.63 -3.69
CA PRO A 272 1.68 4.22 -3.40
C PRO A 272 0.70 3.59 -2.42
N LEU A 273 0.20 4.33 -1.43
CA LEU A 273 -0.80 3.84 -0.49
C LEU A 273 -2.17 3.66 -1.14
N PHE A 274 -2.54 4.56 -2.04
CA PHE A 274 -3.74 4.42 -2.84
C PHE A 274 -3.65 3.26 -3.82
N ASN A 275 -2.53 3.11 -4.53
CA ASN A 275 -2.28 1.97 -5.42
C ASN A 275 -2.43 0.65 -4.65
N LEU A 276 -1.79 0.56 -3.48
CA LEU A 276 -1.85 -0.61 -2.61
C LEU A 276 -3.27 -0.87 -2.12
N ALA A 277 -3.99 0.15 -1.65
CA ALA A 277 -5.36 0.01 -1.16
C ALA A 277 -6.31 -0.51 -2.26
N VAL A 278 -6.22 0.03 -3.48
CA VAL A 278 -7.04 -0.39 -4.62
C VAL A 278 -6.72 -1.83 -5.03
N LYS A 279 -5.43 -2.15 -5.21
CA LYS A 279 -5.00 -3.45 -5.75
C LYS A 279 -5.07 -4.59 -4.72
N ALA A 280 -4.75 -4.33 -3.45
CA ALA A 280 -4.83 -5.35 -2.39
C ALA A 280 -6.26 -5.57 -1.90
N ASN A 281 -7.15 -4.59 -2.09
CA ASN A 281 -8.55 -4.62 -1.66
C ASN A 281 -8.74 -5.03 -0.18
N LEU A 282 -7.79 -4.65 0.68
CA LEU A 282 -7.88 -4.87 2.12
C LEU A 282 -8.54 -3.66 2.80
N PRO A 283 -9.49 -3.87 3.73
CA PRO A 283 -10.12 -2.76 4.42
C PRO A 283 -9.14 -1.86 5.19
N LEU A 284 -9.34 -0.55 5.14
CA LEU A 284 -8.48 0.40 5.85
C LEU A 284 -8.91 0.52 7.32
N SER A 285 -7.96 0.49 8.25
CA SER A 285 -8.23 0.50 9.70
C SER A 285 -7.82 1.81 10.36
N TYR A 286 -6.52 2.11 10.40
CA TYR A 286 -5.94 3.30 11.02
C TYR A 286 -4.83 3.88 10.18
N PHE A 287 -4.56 5.16 10.40
CA PHE A 287 -3.35 5.85 9.96
C PHE A 287 -2.55 6.30 11.17
N THR A 288 -1.22 6.17 11.15
CA THR A 288 -0.35 6.83 12.13
C THR A 288 0.38 8.00 11.48
N THR A 289 0.45 9.11 12.19
CA THR A 289 0.83 10.43 11.65
C THR A 289 1.95 11.11 12.45
N GLY A 290 2.75 10.31 13.17
CA GLY A 290 3.80 10.84 14.05
C GLY A 290 4.19 9.90 15.19
N PRO A 291 5.18 10.27 16.01
CA PRO A 291 5.71 9.42 17.07
C PRO A 291 4.92 9.47 18.39
N ARG A 292 4.06 10.48 18.63
CA ARG A 292 3.40 10.67 19.93
C ARG A 292 2.33 9.62 20.19
N VAL A 293 2.17 9.26 21.47
CA VAL A 293 1.27 8.19 21.92
C VAL A 293 0.33 8.75 22.99
N PRO A 294 -1.01 8.71 22.79
CA PRO A 294 -1.73 8.13 21.66
C PRO A 294 -1.99 9.09 20.48
N GLU A 295 -1.58 10.36 20.57
CA GLU A 295 -2.15 11.46 19.78
C GLU A 295 -2.00 11.30 18.27
N ASP A 296 -0.88 10.72 17.81
CA ASP A 296 -0.56 10.64 16.38
C ASP A 296 -1.12 9.37 15.71
N ILE A 297 -2.39 9.05 15.97
CA ILE A 297 -3.13 7.97 15.30
C ILE A 297 -4.57 8.39 15.03
N GLU A 298 -5.05 8.12 13.82
CA GLU A 298 -6.41 8.43 13.40
C GLU A 298 -7.09 7.22 12.76
N LYS A 299 -8.41 7.15 12.87
CA LYS A 299 -9.18 6.15 12.12
C LYS A 299 -9.03 6.42 10.63
N ALA A 300 -8.73 5.38 9.86
CA ALA A 300 -8.61 5.52 8.42
C ALA A 300 -9.96 5.85 7.80
N THR A 301 -10.01 6.89 6.97
CA THR A 301 -11.17 7.19 6.13
C THR A 301 -10.76 7.24 4.66
N LYS A 302 -11.66 6.85 3.75
CA LYS A 302 -11.43 7.00 2.31
C LYS A 302 -11.17 8.45 1.94
N ILE A 303 -11.93 9.36 2.54
CA ILE A 303 -11.81 10.81 2.33
C ILE A 303 -10.42 11.28 2.72
N ARG A 304 -9.91 10.84 3.88
CA ARG A 304 -8.57 11.21 4.33
C ARG A 304 -7.48 10.73 3.37
N LEU A 305 -7.57 9.49 2.87
CA LEU A 305 -6.57 8.97 1.92
C LEU A 305 -6.61 9.72 0.57
N VAL A 306 -7.80 10.05 0.07
CA VAL A 306 -7.94 10.85 -1.16
C VAL A 306 -7.45 12.29 -0.94
N ASP A 307 -7.73 12.88 0.22
CA ASP A 307 -7.28 14.22 0.60
C ASP A 307 -5.74 14.30 0.66
N LEU A 308 -5.06 13.27 1.17
CA LEU A 308 -3.59 13.21 1.16
C LEU A 308 -2.98 13.31 -0.24
N ILE A 309 -3.70 12.87 -1.28
CA ILE A 309 -3.22 12.86 -2.67
C ILE A 309 -3.64 14.12 -3.41
N LEU A 310 -4.90 14.53 -3.25
CA LEU A 310 -5.50 15.63 -3.99
C LEU A 310 -5.36 16.99 -3.29
N ASN A 311 -4.95 16.99 -2.02
CA ASN A 311 -4.84 18.16 -1.16
C ASN A 311 -6.14 19.00 -1.10
N LEU A 312 -7.27 18.32 -0.90
CA LEU A 312 -8.62 18.93 -0.95
C LEU A 312 -8.82 19.95 0.19
N SER A 313 -8.27 19.67 1.37
CA SER A 313 -8.35 20.52 2.57
C SER A 313 -7.63 21.85 2.38
N SER A 314 -6.42 21.85 1.83
CA SER A 314 -5.69 23.10 1.53
C SER A 314 -6.35 23.90 0.40
N ARG A 315 -6.96 23.23 -0.58
CA ARG A 315 -7.66 23.87 -1.71
C ARG A 315 -9.01 24.48 -1.35
N ARG A 316 -9.57 24.21 -0.17
CA ARG A 316 -10.81 24.84 0.35
C ARG A 316 -10.56 26.14 1.11
N LEU A 317 -9.31 26.41 1.49
CA LEU A 317 -8.90 27.57 2.28
C LEU A 317 -8.30 28.71 1.44
N GLY A 318 -8.28 28.55 0.12
CA GLY A 318 -7.77 29.52 -0.85
C GLY A 318 -8.85 29.98 -1.83
#